data_AF-A0A846EEJ3-F1
#
_entry.id   AF-A0A846EEJ3-F1
#
_cell.length_a   1.000
_cell.length_b   1.000
_cell.length_c   1.000
_cell.angle_alpha   90.00
_cell.angle_beta   90.00
_cell.angle_gamma   90.00
#
_symmetry.space_group_name_H-M   'P 1'
#
loop_
_entity.id
_entity.type
_entity.pdbx_description
1 polymer ?
#
loop_
_entity_poly.entity_id
_entity_poly.type
_entity_poly.pdbx_seq_one_letter_code
_entity_poly.pdbx_strand_id
1 'polypeptide(L)'
;MESLVVEEVEKQIQKLPSKVAKYIKLSEVVAYALNRLPSLYATSKKGWHRQVNYGKNELHKQISVSVRQGIAAVQRDPLRVNDPLNFAEDHSAVMALEKLKTILQCEDISWEKLPDIVEKTLINTSKARKSWGKKAVNNDDFFDWNTRRY
;
A
#
# COMPACT_ATOMS: atom_id res chain seq x y z
N MET A 1 -11.74 17.61 -5.42
CA MET A 1 -11.87 16.78 -6.64
C MET A 1 -12.54 15.46 -6.32
N GLU A 2 -11.96 14.70 -5.40
CA GLU A 2 -12.45 13.38 -4.96
C GLU A 2 -13.96 13.36 -4.66
N SER A 3 -14.46 14.26 -3.83
CA SER A 3 -15.89 14.33 -3.50
C SER A 3 -16.78 14.51 -4.74
N LEU A 4 -16.38 15.38 -5.68
CA LEU A 4 -17.14 15.62 -6.92
C LEU A 4 -17.17 14.39 -7.83
N VAL A 5 -16.07 13.63 -7.87
CA VAL A 5 -15.99 12.38 -8.63
C VAL A 5 -16.87 11.33 -7.98
N VAL A 6 -16.77 11.13 -6.66
CA VAL A 6 -17.59 10.15 -5.92
C VAL A 6 -19.08 10.42 -6.13
N GLU A 7 -19.53 11.67 -5.96
CA GLU A 7 -20.92 12.08 -6.20
C GLU A 7 -21.39 11.74 -7.61
N GLU A 8 -20.57 12.01 -8.63
CA GLU A 8 -20.93 11.72 -10.03
C GLU A 8 -20.91 10.22 -10.33
N VAL A 9 -19.99 9.45 -9.73
CA VAL A 9 -19.96 7.98 -9.89
C VAL A 9 -21.20 7.35 -9.26
N GLU A 10 -21.56 7.72 -8.03
CA GLU A 10 -22.79 7.25 -7.38
C GLU A 10 -24.02 7.55 -8.24
N LYS A 11 -24.12 8.78 -8.74
CA LYS A 11 -25.21 9.21 -9.62
C LYS A 11 -25.28 8.44 -10.94
N GLN A 12 -24.14 8.10 -11.54
CA GLN A 12 -24.12 7.31 -12.78
C GLN A 12 -24.40 5.83 -12.53
N ILE A 13 -23.88 5.24 -11.44
CA ILE A 13 -24.12 3.85 -11.07
C ILE A 13 -25.59 3.63 -10.69
N GLN A 14 -26.23 4.56 -9.97
CA GLN A 14 -27.65 4.48 -9.63
C GLN A 14 -28.57 4.44 -10.87
N LYS A 15 -28.12 4.97 -12.00
CA LYS A 15 -28.86 4.93 -13.28
C LYS A 15 -28.68 3.61 -14.03
N LEU A 16 -27.76 2.75 -13.62
CA LEU A 16 -27.51 1.46 -14.27
C LEU A 16 -28.47 0.38 -13.75
N PRO A 17 -28.74 -0.66 -14.54
CA PRO A 17 -29.47 -1.82 -14.07
C PRO A 17 -28.76 -2.48 -12.88
N SER A 18 -29.54 -2.89 -11.86
CA SER A 18 -29.02 -3.47 -10.61
C SER A 18 -28.08 -4.67 -10.82
N LYS A 19 -28.34 -5.48 -11.86
CA LYS A 19 -27.49 -6.61 -12.24
C LYS A 19 -26.07 -6.17 -12.60
N VAL A 20 -25.90 -5.04 -13.29
CA VAL A 20 -24.60 -4.52 -13.73
C VAL A 20 -23.94 -3.75 -12.59
N ALA A 21 -24.72 -2.93 -11.88
CA ALA A 21 -24.22 -2.13 -10.76
C ALA A 21 -23.56 -2.99 -9.66
N LYS A 22 -24.06 -4.21 -9.42
CA LYS A 22 -23.53 -5.13 -8.40
C LYS A 22 -22.07 -5.56 -8.63
N TYR A 23 -21.62 -5.63 -9.88
CA TYR A 23 -20.27 -6.09 -10.22
C TYR A 23 -19.27 -4.95 -10.35
N ILE A 24 -19.72 -3.70 -10.35
CA ILE A 24 -18.86 -2.53 -10.48
C ILE A 24 -18.37 -2.12 -9.09
N LYS A 25 -17.05 -2.21 -8.87
CA LYS A 25 -16.43 -1.66 -7.68
C LYS A 25 -16.29 -0.15 -7.81
N LEU A 26 -16.92 0.58 -6.88
CA LEU A 26 -16.90 2.04 -6.83
C LEU A 26 -15.47 2.60 -6.77
N SER A 27 -14.61 2.00 -5.94
CA SER A 27 -13.23 2.43 -5.75
C SER A 27 -12.41 2.40 -7.04
N GLU A 28 -12.59 1.38 -7.89
CA GLU A 28 -11.86 1.24 -9.16
C GLU A 28 -12.30 2.31 -10.17
N VAL A 29 -13.60 2.60 -10.25
CA VAL A 29 -14.12 3.66 -11.12
C VAL A 29 -13.63 5.03 -10.66
N VAL A 30 -13.65 5.29 -9.35
CA VAL A 30 -13.15 6.53 -8.76
C VAL A 30 -11.65 6.68 -9.04
N ALA A 31 -10.84 5.65 -8.81
CA ALA A 31 -9.41 5.66 -9.09
C ALA A 31 -9.13 5.88 -10.59
N TYR A 32 -9.87 5.19 -11.47
CA TYR A 32 -9.75 5.38 -12.92
C TYR A 32 -10.03 6.82 -13.33
N ALA A 33 -11.10 7.43 -12.80
CA ALA A 33 -11.48 8.79 -13.12
C ALA A 33 -10.46 9.80 -12.57
N LEU A 34 -10.04 9.67 -11.31
CA LEU A 34 -9.09 10.58 -10.67
C LEU A 34 -7.73 10.57 -11.36
N ASN A 35 -7.25 9.40 -11.82
CA ASN A 35 -5.99 9.28 -12.56
C ASN A 35 -5.99 10.01 -13.91
N ARG A 36 -7.14 10.52 -14.37
CA ARG A 36 -7.31 11.19 -15.67
C ARG A 36 -7.84 12.62 -15.56
N LEU A 37 -8.07 13.10 -14.35
CA LEU A 37 -8.61 14.43 -14.09
C LEU A 37 -7.56 15.31 -13.44
N PRO A 38 -7.61 16.64 -13.63
CA PRO A 38 -6.69 17.54 -12.96
C PRO A 38 -6.87 17.49 -11.44
N SER A 39 -5.76 17.49 -10.70
CA SER A 39 -5.78 17.51 -9.24
C SER A 39 -6.21 18.89 -8.71
N LEU A 40 -7.22 18.93 -7.84
CA LEU A 40 -7.71 20.17 -7.23
C LEU A 40 -7.40 20.20 -5.72
N TYR A 41 -6.11 20.24 -5.38
CA TYR A 41 -5.67 20.38 -3.99
C TYR A 41 -5.71 21.84 -3.54
N ALA A 42 -5.91 22.04 -2.24
CA ALA A 42 -5.92 23.37 -1.63
C ALA A 42 -5.31 23.32 -0.23
N THR A 43 -4.49 24.32 0.08
CA THR A 43 -3.85 24.50 1.39
C THR A 43 -4.60 25.47 2.31
N SER A 44 -5.71 26.06 1.84
CA SER A 44 -6.53 26.99 2.61
C SER A 44 -8.02 26.80 2.31
N LYS A 45 -8.88 27.19 3.25
CA LYS A 45 -10.34 27.11 3.08
C LYS A 45 -10.85 27.96 1.91
N LYS A 46 -10.29 29.14 1.69
CA LYS A 46 -10.61 30.00 0.53
C LYS A 46 -10.19 29.33 -0.78
N GLY A 47 -9.00 28.73 -0.81
CA GLY A 47 -8.53 27.94 -1.95
C GLY A 47 -9.45 26.76 -2.23
N TRP A 48 -9.87 26.03 -1.19
CA TRP A 48 -10.79 24.90 -1.31
C TRP A 48 -12.12 25.31 -1.95
N HIS A 49 -12.76 26.39 -1.48
CA HIS A 49 -14.00 26.90 -2.10
C HIS A 49 -13.81 27.27 -3.58
N ARG A 50 -12.71 27.94 -3.92
CA ARG A 50 -12.40 28.28 -5.32
C ARG A 50 -12.25 27.03 -6.17
N GLN A 51 -11.54 26.02 -5.67
CA GLN A 51 -11.34 24.75 -6.37
C GLN A 51 -12.64 23.97 -6.53
N VAL A 52 -13.50 23.95 -5.52
CA VAL A 52 -14.82 23.31 -5.60
C VAL A 52 -15.69 24.00 -6.66
N ASN A 53 -15.73 25.35 -6.66
CA ASN A 53 -16.51 26.09 -7.66
C ASN A 53 -15.98 25.87 -9.08
N TYR A 54 -14.66 25.91 -9.27
CA TYR A 54 -14.03 25.62 -10.55
C TYR A 54 -14.34 24.19 -11.01
N GLY A 55 -14.23 23.20 -10.12
CA GLY A 55 -14.56 21.81 -10.42
C GLY A 55 -16.02 21.63 -10.85
N LYS A 56 -16.96 22.31 -10.18
CA LYS A 56 -18.40 22.24 -10.50
C LYS A 56 -18.76 22.93 -11.82
N ASN A 57 -18.14 24.07 -12.12
CA ASN A 57 -18.54 24.89 -13.27
C ASN A 57 -17.79 24.48 -14.54
N GLU A 58 -16.48 24.30 -14.46
CA GLU A 58 -15.61 24.11 -15.62
C GLU A 58 -15.33 22.64 -15.92
N LEU A 59 -15.11 21.84 -14.86
CA LEU A 59 -14.67 20.44 -15.01
C LEU A 59 -15.82 19.43 -14.97
N HIS A 60 -17.06 19.85 -14.71
CA HIS A 60 -18.22 18.95 -14.60
C HIS A 60 -18.31 17.99 -15.81
N LYS A 61 -18.14 18.49 -17.03
CA LYS A 61 -18.25 17.69 -18.25
C LYS A 61 -17.15 16.65 -18.32
N GLN A 62 -15.91 17.06 -18.02
CA GLN A 62 -14.76 16.17 -18.00
C GLN A 62 -14.91 15.09 -16.94
N ILE A 63 -15.37 15.44 -15.74
CA ILE A 63 -15.69 14.49 -14.67
C ILE A 63 -16.70 13.47 -15.15
N SER A 64 -17.82 13.92 -15.73
CA SER A 64 -18.88 13.02 -16.21
C SER A 64 -18.41 12.07 -17.30
N VAL A 65 -17.55 12.54 -18.22
CA VAL A 65 -16.94 11.72 -19.28
C VAL A 65 -15.96 10.70 -18.70
N SER A 66 -15.05 11.14 -17.83
CA SER A 66 -14.06 10.25 -17.20
C SER A 66 -14.70 9.17 -16.34
N VAL A 67 -15.75 9.51 -15.59
CA VAL A 67 -16.54 8.53 -14.81
C VAL A 67 -17.19 7.50 -15.74
N ARG A 68 -17.80 7.94 -16.84
CA ARG A 68 -18.43 7.04 -17.82
C ARG A 68 -17.42 6.07 -18.44
N GLN A 69 -16.24 6.58 -18.79
CA GLN A 69 -15.14 5.75 -19.27
C GLN A 69 -14.66 4.77 -18.21
N GLY A 70 -14.59 5.19 -16.94
CA GLY A 70 -14.22 4.31 -15.82
C GLY A 70 -15.21 3.18 -15.61
N ILE A 71 -16.52 3.49 -15.66
CA ILE A 71 -17.58 2.48 -15.61
C ILE A 71 -17.42 1.48 -16.75
N ALA A 72 -17.21 1.95 -17.98
CA ALA A 72 -17.03 1.08 -19.14
C ALA A 72 -15.74 0.23 -19.04
N ALA A 73 -14.66 0.78 -18.49
CA ALA A 73 -13.41 0.07 -18.31
C ALA A 73 -13.53 -1.06 -17.28
N VAL A 74 -14.18 -0.79 -16.14
CA VAL A 74 -14.42 -1.80 -15.09
C VAL A 74 -15.41 -2.86 -15.55
N GLN A 75 -16.44 -2.47 -16.31
CA GLN A 75 -17.39 -3.44 -16.89
C GLN A 75 -16.75 -4.39 -17.89
N ARG A 76 -15.71 -3.95 -18.61
CA ARG A 76 -15.06 -4.75 -19.66
C ARG A 76 -14.25 -5.90 -19.08
N ASP A 77 -13.72 -5.76 -17.86
CA ASP A 77 -12.92 -6.78 -17.20
C ASP A 77 -13.22 -6.87 -15.70
N PRO A 78 -14.41 -7.38 -15.31
CA PRO A 78 -14.83 -7.47 -13.92
C PRO A 78 -14.06 -8.52 -13.11
N LEU A 79 -13.29 -9.39 -13.78
CA LEU A 79 -12.45 -10.42 -13.17
C LEU A 79 -10.96 -10.03 -13.12
N ARG A 80 -10.63 -8.79 -13.50
CA ARG A 80 -9.25 -8.32 -13.46
C ARG A 80 -8.68 -8.51 -12.05
N VAL A 81 -7.62 -9.28 -11.96
CA VAL A 81 -6.84 -9.42 -10.73
C VAL A 81 -6.08 -8.12 -10.54
N ASN A 82 -6.46 -7.36 -9.53
CA ASN A 82 -5.67 -6.21 -9.10
C ASN A 82 -4.45 -6.76 -8.39
N ASP A 83 -3.29 -6.67 -9.04
CA ASP A 83 -2.02 -6.95 -8.39
C ASP A 83 -1.65 -5.69 -7.56
N PRO A 84 -1.68 -5.76 -6.23
CA PRO A 84 -1.37 -4.60 -5.39
C PRO A 84 0.08 -4.17 -5.60
N LEU A 85 0.35 -2.86 -5.45
CA LEU A 85 1.72 -2.35 -5.47
C LEU A 85 2.49 -2.98 -4.29
N ASN A 86 3.43 -3.87 -4.60
CA ASN A 86 4.28 -4.52 -3.62
C ASN A 86 5.66 -3.86 -3.68
N PHE A 87 6.01 -3.09 -2.65
CA PHE A 87 7.31 -2.43 -2.59
C PHE A 87 8.33 -3.46 -2.12
N ALA A 88 9.32 -3.78 -2.96
CA ALA A 88 10.35 -4.79 -2.65
C ALA A 88 11.12 -4.49 -1.34
N GLU A 89 11.12 -3.24 -0.87
CA GLU A 89 11.68 -2.82 0.41
C GLU A 89 10.98 -3.48 1.62
N ASP A 90 9.68 -3.79 1.51
CA ASP A 90 8.93 -4.50 2.56
C ASP A 90 9.45 -5.94 2.74
N HIS A 91 9.93 -6.57 1.67
CA HIS A 91 10.55 -7.89 1.78
C HIS A 91 11.83 -7.85 2.61
N SER A 92 12.64 -6.79 2.53
CA SER A 92 13.87 -6.70 3.32
C SER A 92 13.59 -6.64 4.83
N ALA A 93 12.56 -5.89 5.22
CA ALA A 93 12.15 -5.73 6.60
C ALA A 93 11.53 -7.04 7.14
N VAL A 94 10.66 -7.69 6.36
CA VAL A 94 10.06 -8.99 6.71
C VAL A 94 11.15 -10.07 6.83
N MET A 95 12.08 -10.15 5.88
CA MET A 95 13.21 -11.08 5.91
C MET A 95 14.14 -10.82 7.11
N ALA A 96 14.36 -9.55 7.48
CA ALA A 96 15.12 -9.20 8.67
C ALA A 96 14.43 -9.68 9.96
N LEU A 97 13.10 -9.51 10.06
CA LEU A 97 12.32 -10.04 11.19
C LEU A 97 12.36 -11.56 11.27
N GLU A 98 12.21 -12.26 10.14
CA GLU A 98 12.29 -13.72 10.11
C GLU A 98 13.67 -14.22 10.55
N LYS A 99 14.75 -13.59 10.07
CA LYS A 99 16.11 -13.88 10.52
C LYS A 99 16.25 -13.61 12.03
N LEU A 100 15.76 -12.48 12.53
CA LEU A 100 15.80 -12.17 13.96
C LEU A 100 15.01 -13.19 14.80
N LYS A 101 13.88 -13.68 14.28
CA LYS A 101 13.10 -14.77 14.88
C LYS A 101 13.94 -16.03 15.07
N THR A 102 14.71 -16.40 14.05
CA THR A 102 15.61 -17.57 14.13
C THR A 102 16.75 -17.37 15.13
N ILE A 103 17.34 -16.17 15.17
CA ILE A 103 18.49 -15.86 16.05
C ILE A 103 18.05 -15.79 17.52
N LEU A 104 16.92 -15.12 17.78
CA LEU A 104 16.42 -14.88 19.13
C LEU A 104 15.63 -16.07 19.69
N GLN A 105 15.29 -17.06 18.86
CA GLN A 105 14.52 -18.26 19.22
C GLN A 105 13.20 -17.92 19.93
N CYS A 106 12.53 -16.86 19.48
CA CYS A 106 11.23 -16.42 20.02
C CYS A 106 10.18 -16.49 18.90
N GLU A 107 9.04 -17.13 19.17
CA GLU A 107 7.99 -17.31 18.15
C GLU A 107 7.09 -16.07 17.96
N ASP A 108 6.97 -15.22 19.00
CA ASP A 108 6.07 -14.06 19.04
C ASP A 108 6.82 -12.71 18.92
N ILE A 109 7.60 -12.53 17.86
CA ILE A 109 8.29 -11.27 17.58
C ILE A 109 7.41 -10.38 16.70
N SER A 110 7.08 -9.19 17.22
CA SER A 110 6.47 -8.08 16.47
C SER A 110 7.42 -6.89 16.49
N TRP A 111 7.36 -6.01 15.49
CA TRP A 111 8.17 -4.79 15.43
C TRP A 111 8.06 -3.93 16.70
N GLU A 112 6.89 -3.87 17.31
CA GLU A 112 6.67 -3.11 18.55
C GLU A 112 7.36 -3.74 19.77
N LYS A 113 7.42 -5.08 19.80
CA LYS A 113 8.00 -5.85 20.92
C LYS A 113 9.48 -6.16 20.73
N LEU A 114 10.02 -5.88 19.54
CA LEU A 114 11.39 -6.23 19.16
C LEU A 114 12.44 -5.62 20.10
N PRO A 115 12.39 -4.32 20.46
CA PRO A 115 13.40 -3.73 21.35
C PRO A 115 13.45 -4.42 22.71
N ASP A 116 12.28 -4.65 23.32
CA ASP A 116 12.17 -5.30 24.64
C ASP A 116 12.68 -6.74 24.62
N ILE A 117 12.42 -7.49 23.54
CA ILE A 117 12.88 -8.86 23.38
C ILE A 117 14.40 -8.89 23.19
N VAL A 118 14.96 -7.96 22.41
CA VAL A 118 16.41 -7.84 22.21
C VAL A 118 17.10 -7.47 23.53
N GLU A 119 16.56 -6.53 24.29
CA GLU A 119 17.09 -6.15 25.61
C GLU A 119 17.09 -7.34 26.58
N LYS A 120 15.95 -8.03 26.71
CA LYS A 120 15.82 -9.21 27.57
C LYS A 120 16.77 -10.34 27.17
N THR A 121 16.93 -10.58 25.87
CA THR A 121 17.84 -11.63 25.39
C THR A 121 19.30 -11.27 25.64
N LEU A 122 19.71 -10.01 25.42
CA LEU A 122 21.06 -9.53 25.76
C LEU A 122 21.37 -9.66 27.26
N ILE A 123 20.45 -9.26 28.13
CA ILE A 123 20.58 -9.39 29.60
C ILE A 123 20.69 -10.86 30.03
N ASN A 124 19.93 -11.75 29.39
CA ASN A 124 20.00 -13.19 29.69
C ASN A 124 21.30 -13.83 29.21
N THR A 125 21.88 -13.31 28.12
CA THR A 125 23.14 -13.79 27.54
C THR A 125 24.32 -13.35 28.40
N SER A 126 24.34 -12.10 28.86
CA SER A 126 25.39 -11.60 29.76
C SER A 126 25.40 -12.32 31.11
N LYS A 127 24.25 -12.83 31.55
CA LYS A 127 24.10 -13.68 32.74
C LYS A 127 24.37 -15.18 32.48
N ALA A 128 24.96 -15.52 31.33
CA ALA A 128 25.33 -16.88 30.90
C ALA A 128 24.17 -17.90 30.79
N ARG A 129 22.93 -17.45 30.55
CA ARG A 129 21.73 -18.32 30.61
C ARG A 129 21.25 -18.87 29.26
N LYS A 130 21.68 -18.29 28.13
CA LYS A 130 21.34 -18.76 26.77
C LYS A 130 22.52 -18.51 25.83
N SER A 131 22.95 -19.54 25.10
CA SER A 131 23.90 -19.40 23.98
C SER A 131 23.14 -19.06 22.70
N TRP A 132 23.61 -18.08 21.94
CA TRP A 132 23.01 -17.74 20.65
C TRP A 132 23.28 -18.88 19.67
N GLY A 133 22.21 -19.54 19.22
CA GLY A 133 22.32 -20.67 18.31
C GLY A 133 22.36 -20.20 16.85
N LYS A 134 23.53 -20.26 16.21
CA LYS A 134 23.56 -20.53 14.77
C LYS A 134 23.04 -21.95 14.58
N LYS A 135 21.77 -22.12 14.18
CA LYS A 135 21.42 -23.35 13.47
C LYS A 135 22.32 -23.34 12.23
N ALA A 136 23.12 -24.40 12.06
CA ALA A 136 24.03 -24.55 10.93
C ALA A 136 23.23 -24.40 9.62
N VAL A 137 23.20 -23.19 9.09
CA VAL A 137 23.00 -22.96 7.66
C VAL A 137 24.38 -23.23 7.08
N ASN A 138 24.47 -24.21 6.19
CA ASN A 138 25.68 -24.53 5.44
C ASN A 138 26.23 -23.22 4.86
N ASN A 139 27.35 -22.77 5.41
CA ASN A 139 28.11 -21.62 4.93
C ASN A 139 28.93 -22.10 3.73
N ASP A 140 28.38 -21.94 2.53
CA ASP A 140 29.18 -21.39 1.43
C ASP A 140 28.78 -19.90 1.37
N ASP A 141 29.76 -19.01 1.22
CA ASP A 141 29.67 -17.54 1.30
C ASP A 141 29.95 -16.90 2.68
N PHE A 142 31.10 -17.24 3.25
CA PHE A 142 31.82 -16.31 4.13
C PHE A 142 32.58 -15.29 3.26
N PHE A 143 32.02 -14.07 3.12
CA PHE A 143 32.68 -12.95 2.45
C PHE A 143 33.81 -12.40 3.35
N ASP A 144 35.06 -12.75 3.03
CA ASP A 144 36.26 -12.25 3.69
C ASP A 144 36.64 -10.87 3.17
N TRP A 145 36.61 -9.86 4.05
CA TRP A 145 36.97 -8.47 3.74
C TRP A 145 38.49 -8.24 3.63
N ASN A 146 39.34 -9.25 3.85
CA ASN A 146 40.80 -9.08 3.86
C ASN A 146 41.54 -9.44 2.56
N THR A 147 40.88 -9.86 1.49
CA THR A 147 41.57 -10.39 0.30
C THR A 147 41.76 -9.40 -0.86
N ARG A 148 41.87 -8.09 -0.60
CA ARG A 148 42.31 -7.11 -1.62
C ARG A 148 43.37 -6.13 -1.09
N ARG A 149 44.57 -6.65 -0.92
CA ARG A 149 45.81 -5.90 -1.17
C ARG A 149 46.72 -6.79 -1.98
N TYR A 150 46.74 -6.59 -3.30
CA TYR A 150 47.90 -6.55 -4.19
C TYR A 150 47.47 -5.85 -5.48
#